data_AF-A0A9W9CB49-F1
#
_entry.id   AF-A0A9W9CB49-F1
#
_cell.length_a   1.000
_cell.length_b   1.000
_cell.length_c   1.000
_cell.angle_alpha   90.00
_cell.angle_beta   90.00
_cell.angle_gamma   90.00
#
_symmetry.space_group_name_H-M   'P 1'
#
loop_
_entity.id
_entity.type
_entity.pdbx_description
1 polymer ?
#
loop_
_entity_poly.entity_id
_entity_poly.type
_entity_poly.pdbx_seq_one_letter_code
_entity_poly.pdbx_strand_id
1 'polypeptide(L)'
;MKVTASAVSAFTLFHLALANFDLYRGTDVTAVPDDNPEPALDVWQVFDGEPDCDDASSAQTWDDSDDVSGDKFGVVYEPRPADPSDPGAATRVEMNFHDTDPVYHFTIYKDRNYDMIGLDGNTYGNCVPFPGDDYQCNYPLPLGDRVLSGARFFRCTTDLTAQQINEVNGKKRSVKIAVKF
;
A
#
# COMPACT_ATOMS: atom_id res chain seq x y z
N MET A 1 -32.53 53.48 25.80
CA MET A 1 -32.51 52.04 25.51
C MET A 1 -31.09 51.65 25.13
N LYS A 2 -30.44 50.74 25.87
CA LYS A 2 -29.13 50.18 25.52
C LYS A 2 -29.37 48.85 24.82
N VAL A 3 -28.93 48.72 23.57
CA VAL A 3 -28.99 47.47 22.82
C VAL A 3 -27.66 46.74 23.05
N THR A 4 -27.70 45.63 23.76
CA THR A 4 -26.57 44.71 23.92
C THR A 4 -26.55 43.79 22.71
N ALA A 5 -25.52 43.89 21.89
CA ALA A 5 -25.29 42.97 20.78
C ALA A 5 -24.53 41.74 21.30
N SER A 6 -25.20 40.59 21.31
CA SER A 6 -24.55 39.29 21.55
C SER A 6 -23.92 38.80 20.25
N ALA A 7 -22.59 38.66 20.22
CA ALA A 7 -21.90 38.01 19.12
C ALA A 7 -22.12 36.49 19.19
N VAL A 8 -22.72 35.92 18.14
CA VAL A 8 -22.84 34.47 17.96
C VAL A 8 -21.57 34.00 17.24
N SER A 9 -20.70 33.27 17.94
CA SER A 9 -19.52 32.63 17.35
C SER A 9 -19.95 31.34 16.66
N ALA A 10 -19.93 31.32 15.33
CA ALA A 10 -20.16 30.10 14.56
C ALA A 10 -18.86 29.27 14.54
N PHE A 11 -18.83 28.18 15.31
CA PHE A 11 -17.81 27.14 15.15
C PHE A 11 -18.17 26.29 13.93
N THR A 12 -17.52 26.55 12.79
CA THR A 12 -17.51 25.63 11.66
C THR A 12 -16.67 24.41 12.03
N LEU A 13 -17.35 23.29 12.29
CA LEU A 13 -16.74 21.96 12.34
C LEU A 13 -16.34 21.57 10.90
N PHE A 14 -15.15 21.98 10.48
CA PHE A 14 -14.48 21.36 9.35
C PHE A 14 -14.22 19.90 9.74
N HIS A 15 -15.00 18.99 9.18
CA HIS A 15 -14.62 17.59 9.17
C HIS A 15 -13.37 17.53 8.29
N LEU A 16 -12.20 17.36 8.92
CA LEU A 16 -11.01 16.94 8.19
C LEU A 16 -11.40 15.61 7.52
N ALA A 17 -11.52 15.62 6.20
CA ALA A 17 -11.70 14.39 5.46
C ALA A 17 -10.40 13.60 5.67
N LEU A 18 -10.45 12.58 6.51
CA LEU A 18 -9.36 11.64 6.65
C LEU A 18 -9.22 10.93 5.30
N ALA A 19 -8.00 10.89 4.78
CA ALA A 19 -7.69 10.04 3.65
C ALA A 19 -7.67 8.59 4.11
N ASN A 20 -8.02 7.69 3.21
CA ASN A 20 -7.87 6.27 3.42
C ASN A 20 -7.05 5.67 2.29
N PHE A 21 -6.26 4.66 2.63
CA PHE A 21 -5.75 3.73 1.63
C PHE A 21 -5.92 2.30 2.15
N ASP A 22 -6.17 1.40 1.22
CA ASP A 22 -6.24 -0.03 1.46
C ASP A 22 -4.91 -0.65 1.02
N LEU A 23 -4.33 -1.46 1.89
CA LEU A 23 -3.10 -2.21 1.61
C LEU A 23 -3.46 -3.62 1.14
N TYR A 24 -3.00 -3.96 -0.05
CA TYR A 24 -3.19 -5.27 -0.69
C TYR A 24 -1.87 -6.03 -0.74
N ARG A 25 -1.93 -7.34 -0.52
CA ARG A 25 -0.84 -8.27 -0.84
C ARG A 25 -1.25 -9.13 -2.01
N GLY A 26 -0.34 -9.34 -2.92
CA GLY A 26 -0.62 -9.93 -4.21
C GLY A 26 0.52 -10.74 -4.78
N THR A 27 0.27 -11.21 -6.00
CA THR A 27 1.31 -11.82 -6.82
C THR A 27 1.35 -11.16 -8.19
N ASP A 28 2.55 -10.95 -8.71
CA ASP A 28 2.82 -10.54 -10.08
C ASP A 28 3.51 -11.70 -10.81
N VAL A 29 2.80 -12.30 -11.76
CA VAL A 29 3.23 -13.47 -12.51
C VAL A 29 3.32 -13.10 -13.97
N THR A 30 4.50 -13.27 -14.58
CA THR A 30 4.64 -13.19 -16.03
C THR A 30 4.79 -14.59 -16.60
N ALA A 31 3.75 -15.08 -17.26
CA ALA A 31 3.74 -16.37 -17.93
C ALA A 31 4.10 -16.20 -19.41
N VAL A 32 5.35 -16.50 -19.76
CA VAL A 32 5.82 -16.63 -21.14
C VAL A 32 6.13 -18.10 -21.43
N PRO A 33 5.86 -18.63 -22.64
CA PRO A 33 6.33 -19.94 -23.06
C PRO A 33 7.86 -19.97 -23.11
N ASP A 34 8.48 -20.30 -21.98
CA ASP A 34 9.91 -20.45 -21.77
C ASP A 34 10.15 -21.77 -21.03
N ASP A 35 11.30 -22.41 -21.30
CA ASP A 35 11.75 -23.61 -20.61
C ASP A 35 12.08 -23.33 -19.12
N ASN A 36 12.23 -22.06 -18.74
CA ASN A 36 12.47 -21.62 -17.37
C ASN A 36 11.65 -20.38 -17.00
N PRO A 37 10.36 -20.53 -16.64
CA PRO A 37 9.50 -19.41 -16.31
C PRO A 37 10.01 -18.66 -15.07
N GLU A 38 9.90 -17.34 -15.09
CA GLU A 38 10.19 -16.50 -13.92
C GLU A 38 9.24 -16.84 -12.77
N PRO A 39 9.73 -16.88 -11.52
CA PRO A 39 8.87 -17.13 -10.37
C PRO A 39 7.87 -15.99 -10.17
N ALA A 40 6.71 -16.31 -9.59
CA ALA A 40 5.78 -15.30 -9.11
C ALA A 40 6.48 -14.39 -8.09
N LEU A 41 6.29 -13.08 -8.24
CA LEU A 41 6.75 -12.10 -7.25
C LEU A 41 5.64 -11.85 -6.25
N ASP A 42 5.92 -12.00 -4.96
CA ASP A 42 5.03 -11.52 -3.89
C ASP A 42 5.15 -10.00 -3.81
N VAL A 43 4.03 -9.29 -4.02
CA VAL A 43 4.00 -7.83 -4.11
C VAL A 43 2.97 -7.24 -3.16
N TRP A 44 3.16 -5.97 -2.85
CA TRP A 44 2.24 -5.14 -2.09
C TRP A 44 1.83 -3.94 -2.92
N GLN A 45 0.56 -3.53 -2.81
CA GLN A 45 0.00 -2.38 -3.52
C GLN A 45 -0.93 -1.59 -2.60
N VAL A 46 -1.10 -0.29 -2.88
CA VAL A 46 -2.01 0.59 -2.13
C VAL A 46 -3.02 1.26 -3.05
N PHE A 47 -4.27 1.31 -2.62
CA PHE A 47 -5.39 1.86 -3.40
C PHE A 47 -6.32 2.70 -2.53
N ASP A 48 -7.05 3.64 -3.11
CA ASP A 48 -8.16 4.35 -2.43
C ASP A 48 -9.45 3.53 -2.59
N GLY A 49 -9.50 2.39 -1.90
CA GLY A 49 -10.61 1.43 -1.97
C GLY A 49 -10.35 0.24 -2.90
N GLU A 50 -11.43 -0.36 -3.39
CA GLU A 50 -11.37 -1.52 -4.29
C GLU A 50 -10.86 -1.11 -5.68
N PRO A 51 -9.74 -1.67 -6.16
CA PRO A 51 -9.16 -1.29 -7.45
C PRO A 51 -9.83 -2.02 -8.61
N ASP A 52 -9.88 -1.37 -9.77
CA ASP A 52 -10.03 -2.08 -11.04
C ASP A 52 -8.66 -2.47 -11.65
N CYS A 53 -8.66 -3.06 -12.85
CA CYS A 53 -7.42 -3.45 -13.50
C CYS A 53 -6.62 -2.28 -14.07
N ASP A 54 -7.23 -1.14 -14.35
CA ASP A 54 -6.48 0.04 -14.76
C ASP A 54 -5.77 0.65 -13.54
N ASP A 55 -6.44 0.69 -12.39
CA ASP A 55 -5.84 1.05 -11.10
C ASP A 55 -4.68 0.11 -10.74
N ALA A 56 -4.91 -1.20 -10.76
CA ALA A 56 -3.89 -2.20 -10.42
C ALA A 56 -2.66 -2.15 -11.35
N SER A 57 -2.87 -1.86 -12.63
CA SER A 57 -1.78 -1.73 -13.61
C SER A 57 -0.94 -0.46 -13.44
N SER A 58 -1.54 0.60 -12.91
CA SER A 58 -0.94 1.93 -12.81
C SER A 58 -0.32 2.20 -11.45
N ALA A 59 -0.81 1.53 -10.40
CA ALA A 59 -0.26 1.60 -9.06
C ALA A 59 1.16 1.04 -8.98
N GLN A 60 1.92 1.54 -8.02
CA GLN A 60 3.25 1.04 -7.72
C GLN A 60 3.14 -0.33 -7.03
N THR A 61 4.09 -1.21 -7.35
CA THR A 61 4.29 -2.49 -6.67
C THR A 61 5.53 -2.40 -5.77
N TRP A 62 5.40 -2.82 -4.52
CA TRP A 62 6.52 -2.97 -3.59
C TRP A 62 6.75 -4.45 -3.29
N ASP A 63 8.01 -4.86 -3.26
CA ASP A 63 8.37 -6.26 -3.05
C ASP A 63 8.07 -6.67 -1.59
N ASP A 64 7.59 -7.89 -1.37
CA ASP A 64 7.64 -8.52 -0.05
C ASP A 64 9.11 -8.74 0.34
N SER A 65 9.51 -8.27 1.52
CA SER A 65 10.91 -8.27 1.96
C SER A 65 11.07 -8.69 3.41
N ASP A 66 12.15 -9.38 3.73
CA ASP A 66 12.51 -9.69 5.13
C ASP A 66 13.06 -8.45 5.87
N ASP A 67 13.47 -7.41 5.15
CA ASP A 67 14.05 -6.18 5.71
C ASP A 67 13.82 -4.98 4.80
N VAL A 68 13.33 -3.88 5.39
CA VAL A 68 13.08 -2.60 4.70
C VAL A 68 13.76 -1.43 5.42
N SER A 69 14.77 -1.71 6.23
CA SER A 69 15.57 -0.69 6.93
C SER A 69 16.52 0.05 6.00
N GLY A 70 16.86 1.29 6.36
CA GLY A 70 17.77 2.13 5.58
C GLY A 70 17.17 2.54 4.24
N ASP A 71 17.83 2.17 3.14
CA ASP A 71 17.48 2.49 1.76
C ASP A 71 16.71 1.37 1.06
N LYS A 72 16.26 0.35 1.80
CA LYS A 72 15.57 -0.81 1.25
C LYS A 72 14.06 -0.58 1.16
N PHE A 73 13.52 -0.56 -0.05
CA PHE A 73 12.09 -0.44 -0.30
C PHE A 73 11.37 -1.78 -0.22
N GLY A 74 10.12 -1.77 0.22
CA GLY A 74 9.30 -2.97 0.28
C GLY A 74 8.31 -2.94 1.41
N VAL A 75 7.75 -4.12 1.69
CA VAL A 75 6.93 -4.36 2.87
C VAL A 75 7.43 -5.61 3.59
N VAL A 76 7.66 -5.48 4.90
CA VAL A 76 7.86 -6.60 5.80
C VAL A 76 6.53 -6.93 6.45
N TYR A 77 6.14 -8.20 6.40
CA TYR A 77 5.03 -8.72 7.17
C TYR A 77 5.55 -9.72 8.20
N GLU A 78 5.04 -9.66 9.42
CA GLU A 78 5.26 -10.67 10.45
C GLU A 78 3.93 -11.09 11.08
N PRO A 79 3.73 -12.38 11.40
CA PRO A 79 4.65 -13.50 11.16
C PRO A 79 4.71 -13.93 9.69
N ARG A 80 5.82 -14.52 9.24
CA ARG A 80 5.97 -15.00 7.85
C ARG A 80 5.56 -16.46 7.69
N PRO A 81 5.00 -16.85 6.51
CA PRO A 81 4.57 -15.98 5.42
C PRO A 81 3.26 -15.25 5.75
N ALA A 82 2.98 -14.16 5.04
CA ALA A 82 1.71 -13.46 5.20
C ALA A 82 0.55 -14.30 4.64
N ASP A 83 -0.50 -14.48 5.44
CA ASP A 83 -1.72 -15.16 5.03
C ASP A 83 -2.83 -14.14 4.73
N PRO A 84 -3.21 -13.93 3.45
CA PRO A 84 -4.29 -13.02 3.07
C PRO A 84 -5.65 -13.36 3.69
N SER A 85 -5.84 -14.62 4.11
CA SER A 85 -7.10 -15.04 4.73
C SER A 85 -7.20 -14.66 6.21
N ASP A 86 -6.08 -14.29 6.85
CA ASP A 86 -6.04 -13.83 8.24
C ASP A 86 -5.11 -12.61 8.42
N PRO A 87 -5.49 -11.43 7.91
CA PRO A 87 -4.72 -10.20 8.13
C PRO A 87 -4.63 -9.82 9.61
N GLY A 88 -5.53 -10.34 10.45
CA GLY A 88 -5.50 -10.17 11.89
C GLY A 88 -4.36 -10.94 12.58
N ALA A 89 -3.71 -11.89 11.90
CA ALA A 89 -2.53 -12.58 12.41
C ALA A 89 -1.29 -11.69 12.47
N ALA A 90 -1.26 -10.59 11.70
CA ALA A 90 -0.12 -9.69 11.63
C ALA A 90 0.27 -9.17 13.02
N THR A 91 1.52 -9.38 13.43
CA THR A 91 2.11 -8.74 14.61
C THR A 91 2.79 -7.43 14.26
N ARG A 92 3.40 -7.38 13.06
CA ARG A 92 4.07 -6.20 12.51
C ARG A 92 3.87 -6.14 11.00
N VAL A 93 3.59 -4.95 10.48
CA VAL A 93 3.74 -4.64 9.05
C VAL A 93 4.60 -3.40 8.93
N GLU A 94 5.77 -3.52 8.33
CA GLU A 94 6.70 -2.40 8.12
C GLU A 94 6.75 -2.07 6.63
N MET A 95 6.49 -0.83 6.28
CA MET A 95 6.39 -0.35 4.92
C MET A 95 7.45 0.72 4.72
N ASN A 96 8.36 0.50 3.77
CA ASN A 96 9.26 1.55 3.29
C ASN A 96 8.96 1.80 1.82
N PHE A 97 8.19 2.85 1.57
CA PHE A 97 7.76 3.20 0.22
C PHE A 97 8.77 4.12 -0.48
N HIS A 98 9.66 4.80 0.26
CA HIS A 98 10.62 5.76 -0.29
C HIS A 98 11.71 6.22 0.71
N ASP A 99 12.87 6.62 0.19
CA ASP A 99 14.08 6.98 0.94
C ASP A 99 14.40 8.50 0.93
N THR A 100 13.63 9.32 0.22
CA THR A 100 13.79 10.79 0.24
C THR A 100 12.58 11.54 0.82
N ASP A 101 12.75 12.82 1.13
CA ASP A 101 11.74 13.65 1.81
C ASP A 101 10.53 13.95 0.88
N PRO A 102 9.27 13.69 1.31
CA PRO A 102 8.87 13.06 2.56
C PRO A 102 9.13 11.55 2.61
N VAL A 103 9.73 11.10 3.71
CA VAL A 103 10.01 9.68 3.96
C VAL A 103 8.71 8.97 4.31
N TYR A 104 8.26 8.06 3.45
CA TYR A 104 7.11 7.21 3.70
C TYR A 104 7.56 5.86 4.24
N HIS A 105 8.02 5.87 5.49
CA HIS A 105 8.42 4.69 6.23
C HIS A 105 7.58 4.59 7.50
N PHE A 106 6.73 3.57 7.54
CA PHE A 106 5.80 3.35 8.63
C PHE A 106 5.85 1.92 9.13
N THR A 107 5.55 1.74 10.42
CA THR A 107 5.31 0.43 11.00
C THR A 107 3.95 0.38 11.67
N ILE A 108 3.19 -0.65 11.35
CA ILE A 108 1.92 -1.01 11.97
C ILE A 108 2.21 -2.11 13.00
N TYR A 109 1.81 -1.89 14.25
CA TYR A 109 2.01 -2.85 15.34
C TYR A 109 0.66 -3.28 15.96
N LYS A 110 0.42 -4.59 16.01
CA LYS A 110 -0.82 -5.13 16.60
C LYS A 110 -0.96 -4.81 18.09
N ASP A 111 0.13 -4.85 18.85
CA ASP A 111 0.15 -4.53 20.28
C ASP A 111 0.01 -3.03 20.57
N ARG A 112 -0.02 -2.18 19.53
CA ARG A 112 -0.26 -0.73 19.60
C ARG A 112 -1.54 -0.35 18.88
N ASN A 113 -2.59 -1.17 19.02
CA ASN A 113 -3.90 -0.92 18.40
C ASN A 113 -3.85 -0.74 16.87
N TYR A 114 -2.83 -1.29 16.22
CA TYR A 114 -2.53 -1.09 14.80
C TYR A 114 -2.30 0.37 14.38
N ASP A 115 -1.74 1.18 15.27
CA ASP A 115 -1.28 2.52 14.90
C ASP A 115 -0.19 2.46 13.83
N MET A 116 -0.29 3.35 12.85
CA MET A 116 0.70 3.53 11.79
C MET A 116 1.74 4.54 12.27
N ILE A 117 2.91 4.04 12.68
CA ILE A 117 3.94 4.83 13.37
C ILE A 117 5.11 5.09 12.42
N GLY A 118 5.54 6.35 12.31
CA GLY A 118 6.70 6.74 11.49
C GLY A 118 8.05 6.50 12.18
N LEU A 119 9.15 6.66 11.43
CA LEU A 119 10.52 6.58 11.98
C LEU A 119 10.81 7.62 13.09
N ASP A 120 10.06 8.72 13.09
CA ASP A 120 10.13 9.77 14.12
C ASP A 120 9.38 9.42 15.41
N GLY A 121 8.69 8.27 15.44
CA GLY A 121 7.89 7.79 16.57
C GLY A 121 6.49 8.42 16.67
N ASN A 122 6.08 9.28 15.73
CA ASN A 122 4.75 9.86 15.70
C ASN A 122 3.75 8.89 15.05
N THR A 123 2.48 9.00 15.46
CA THR A 123 1.36 8.28 14.83
C THR A 123 0.83 9.08 13.65
N TYR A 124 0.83 8.48 12.47
CA TYR A 124 0.37 9.07 11.20
C TYR A 124 -1.02 8.57 10.80
N GLY A 125 -1.58 7.62 11.53
CA GLY A 125 -2.88 7.03 11.23
C GLY A 125 -3.11 5.74 12.01
N ASN A 126 -4.16 5.04 11.64
CA ASN A 126 -4.51 3.73 12.20
C ASN A 126 -4.90 2.78 11.07
N CYS A 127 -4.33 1.58 11.06
CA CYS A 127 -4.49 0.59 10.00
C CYS A 127 -5.11 -0.69 10.55
N VAL A 128 -6.41 -0.87 10.40
CA VAL A 128 -7.10 -2.05 10.95
C VAL A 128 -7.13 -3.18 9.93
N PRO A 129 -7.05 -4.46 10.37
CA PRO A 129 -7.34 -5.60 9.50
C PRO A 129 -8.71 -5.41 8.84
N PHE A 130 -8.74 -5.43 7.52
CA PHE A 130 -9.91 -5.11 6.73
C PHE A 130 -9.96 -6.02 5.49
N PRO A 131 -10.17 -7.34 5.66
CA PRO A 131 -10.30 -8.24 4.52
C PRO A 131 -11.53 -7.89 3.69
N GLY A 132 -11.57 -8.33 2.43
CA GLY A 132 -12.73 -8.16 1.56
C GLY A 132 -12.38 -8.51 0.13
N ASP A 133 -12.79 -7.65 -0.81
CA ASP A 133 -12.69 -7.95 -2.23
C ASP A 133 -11.22 -8.04 -2.70
N ASP A 134 -10.99 -9.08 -3.50
CA ASP A 134 -9.71 -9.38 -4.15
C ASP A 134 -9.82 -8.98 -5.63
N TYR A 135 -8.69 -8.65 -6.26
CA TYR A 135 -8.63 -8.45 -7.71
C TYR A 135 -7.72 -9.48 -8.37
N GLN A 136 -8.03 -9.78 -9.64
CA GLN A 136 -7.16 -10.53 -10.53
C GLN A 136 -7.27 -9.95 -11.94
N CYS A 137 -6.14 -9.50 -12.46
CA CYS A 137 -6.04 -8.83 -13.74
C CYS A 137 -5.08 -9.59 -14.65
N ASN A 138 -5.54 -9.86 -15.88
CA ASN A 138 -4.74 -10.51 -16.90
C ASN A 138 -4.40 -9.46 -17.98
N TYR A 139 -3.12 -9.20 -18.18
CA TYR A 139 -2.60 -8.26 -19.17
C TYR A 139 -1.91 -9.04 -20.28
N PRO A 140 -2.48 -9.04 -21.51
CA PRO A 140 -1.85 -9.68 -22.65
C PRO A 140 -0.49 -9.05 -22.96
N LEU A 141 0.53 -9.88 -23.11
CA LEU A 141 1.86 -9.50 -23.57
C LEU A 141 2.12 -10.11 -24.96
N PRO A 142 3.07 -9.57 -25.75
CA PRO A 142 3.36 -10.10 -27.09
C PRO A 142 3.73 -11.59 -27.14
N LEU A 143 4.28 -12.14 -26.06
CA LEU A 143 4.77 -13.51 -25.96
C LEU A 143 4.17 -14.27 -24.76
N GLY A 144 3.07 -13.80 -24.16
CA GLY A 144 2.54 -14.41 -22.94
C GLY A 144 1.50 -13.54 -22.27
N ASP A 145 1.27 -13.77 -20.98
CA ASP A 145 0.34 -12.99 -20.17
C ASP A 145 1.01 -12.58 -18.86
N ARG A 146 0.75 -11.36 -18.39
CA ARG A 146 1.02 -10.95 -17.01
C ARG A 146 -0.26 -11.07 -16.20
N VAL A 147 -0.23 -11.81 -15.10
CA VAL A 147 -1.32 -11.91 -14.13
C VAL A 147 -0.90 -11.16 -12.88
N LEU A 148 -1.65 -10.11 -12.53
CA LEU A 148 -1.49 -9.38 -11.29
C LEU A 148 -2.73 -9.61 -10.44
N SER A 149 -2.54 -10.07 -9.21
CA SER A 149 -3.63 -10.31 -8.26
C SER A 149 -3.32 -9.68 -6.93
N GLY A 150 -4.33 -9.42 -6.12
CA GLY A 150 -4.14 -8.94 -4.76
C GLY A 150 -5.37 -9.16 -3.88
N ALA A 151 -5.11 -9.47 -2.62
CA ALA A 151 -6.10 -9.59 -1.56
C ALA A 151 -5.93 -8.45 -0.55
N ARG A 152 -7.05 -7.88 -0.09
CA ARG A 152 -7.03 -6.74 0.84
C ARG A 152 -6.63 -7.20 2.24
N PHE A 153 -5.62 -6.56 2.82
CA PHE A 153 -5.17 -6.84 4.18
C PHE A 153 -5.65 -5.78 5.19
N PHE A 154 -5.30 -4.52 4.95
CA PHE A 154 -5.55 -3.43 5.90
C PHE A 154 -6.29 -2.28 5.24
N ARG A 155 -7.09 -1.57 6.05
CA ARG A 155 -7.54 -0.22 5.74
C ARG A 155 -6.87 0.76 6.69
N CYS A 156 -6.12 1.68 6.14
CA CYS A 156 -5.42 2.73 6.85
C CYS A 156 -6.20 4.04 6.78
N THR A 157 -6.49 4.64 7.93
CA THR A 157 -7.06 5.99 8.04
C THR A 157 -5.94 6.94 8.45
N THR A 158 -5.63 7.92 7.60
CA THR A 158 -4.44 8.79 7.72
C THR A 158 -4.69 10.12 6.98
N ASP A 159 -3.74 11.05 7.02
CA ASP A 159 -3.75 12.24 6.16
C ASP A 159 -3.06 11.98 4.80
N LEU A 160 -2.52 10.77 4.59
CA LEU A 160 -1.86 10.35 3.35
C LEU A 160 -2.82 9.61 2.41
N THR A 161 -2.91 10.07 1.17
CA THR A 161 -3.69 9.40 0.12
C THR A 161 -2.89 8.27 -0.54
N ALA A 162 -3.58 7.28 -1.09
CA ALA A 162 -2.96 6.24 -1.92
C ALA A 162 -2.17 6.84 -3.10
N GLN A 163 -2.67 7.94 -3.68
CA GLN A 163 -1.97 8.66 -4.76
C GLN A 163 -0.61 9.17 -4.29
N GLN A 164 -0.55 9.86 -3.14
CA GLN A 164 0.71 10.37 -2.60
C GLN A 164 1.73 9.25 -2.38
N ILE A 165 1.29 8.07 -1.95
CA ILE A 165 2.15 6.89 -1.73
C ILE A 165 2.59 6.24 -3.06
N ASN A 166 1.74 6.24 -4.09
CA ASN A 166 2.08 5.67 -5.40
C ASN A 166 3.03 6.57 -6.21
N GLU A 167 2.99 7.89 -6.03
CA GLU A 167 3.77 8.85 -6.81
C GLU A 167 5.24 8.98 -6.36
N VAL A 168 5.61 8.36 -5.23
CA VAL A 168 6.91 8.58 -4.58
C VAL A 168 8.08 7.98 -5.36
N ASN A 169 7.83 6.99 -6.21
CA ASN A 169 8.84 6.34 -7.04
C ASN A 169 8.57 6.51 -8.53
N GLY A 170 8.25 7.73 -9.00
CA GLY A 170 7.96 8.07 -10.40
C GLY A 170 8.94 7.59 -11.50
N LYS A 171 9.99 6.83 -11.17
CA LYS A 171 10.68 5.92 -12.08
C LYS A 171 10.11 4.51 -11.93
N LYS A 172 9.05 4.21 -12.68
CA LYS A 172 8.62 2.85 -13.02
C LYS A 172 9.86 1.98 -13.19
N ARG A 173 10.02 0.89 -12.42
CA ARG A 173 11.00 -0.15 -12.75
C ARG A 173 10.63 -0.63 -14.14
N SER A 174 11.32 -0.13 -15.16
CA SER A 174 11.25 -0.70 -16.49
C SER A 174 11.68 -2.14 -16.33
N VAL A 175 10.74 -3.09 -16.51
CA VAL A 175 11.09 -4.49 -16.69
C VAL A 175 12.12 -4.51 -17.81
N LYS A 176 13.38 -4.71 -17.45
CA LYS A 176 14.44 -4.92 -18.43
C LYS A 176 14.19 -6.31 -18.99
N ILE A 177 13.39 -6.39 -20.05
CA ILE A 177 13.32 -7.60 -20.87
C ILE A 177 14.71 -7.73 -21.49
N ALA A 178 15.56 -8.52 -20.86
CA ALA A 178 16.84 -8.91 -21.43
C ALA A 178 16.57 -9.95 -22.51
N VAL A 179 16.21 -9.48 -23.71
CA VAL A 179 16.21 -10.34 -24.89
C VAL A 179 17.67 -10.66 -25.22
N LYS A 180 18.14 -11.84 -24.86
CA LYS A 180 19.39 -12.40 -25.40
C LYS A 180 19.06 -13.06 -26.74
N PHE A 181 19.70 -12.55 -27.80
CA PHE A 181 19.76 -13.19 -29.11
C PHE A 181 20.78 -14.33 -29.11
#